data_AF-A0A7V3H7G3-F1
#
_entry.id   AF-A0A7V3H7G3-F1
#
_cell.length_a   1.000
_cell.length_b   1.000
_cell.length_c   1.000
_cell.angle_alpha   90.00
_cell.angle_beta   90.00
_cell.angle_gamma   90.00
#
_symmetry.space_group_name_H-M   'P 1'
#
loop_
_entity.id
_entity.type
_entity.pdbx_description
1 polymer ?
#
loop_
_entity_poly.entity_id
_entity_poly.type
_entity_poly.pdbx_seq_one_letter_code
_entity_poly.pdbx_strand_id
1 'polypeptide(L)'
;MRLKNGALSFVVNFLLGVSWGLVIIGMVSPLFSFYEYGLLDALILSVVGAIPGLVAILFLEHFITTQEKYLELQKQTELLEVLKAQKEP
;
A
#
# COMPACT_ATOMS: atom_id res chain seq x y z
N MET A 1 9.36 8.13 -1.79
CA MET A 1 9.92 8.69 -3.05
C MET A 1 8.87 8.57 -4.14
N ARG A 2 8.72 9.60 -4.99
CA ARG A 2 7.60 9.79 -5.93
C ARG A 2 7.57 8.65 -6.96
N LEU A 3 6.67 7.68 -6.74
CA LEU A 3 6.49 6.47 -7.55
C LEU A 3 6.49 6.83 -9.04
N LYS A 4 7.57 6.48 -9.73
CA LYS A 4 7.81 6.87 -11.13
C LYS A 4 6.91 6.07 -12.10
N ASN A 5 6.25 5.02 -11.61
CA ASN A 5 5.39 4.12 -12.36
C ASN A 5 3.91 4.50 -12.16
N GLY A 6 3.26 5.01 -13.22
CA GLY A 6 1.86 5.45 -13.19
C GLY A 6 0.88 4.36 -12.74
N ALA A 7 1.12 3.11 -13.10
CA ALA A 7 0.29 1.97 -12.68
C ALA A 7 0.33 1.76 -11.15
N LEU A 8 1.46 2.01 -10.52
CA LEU A 8 1.64 1.81 -9.09
C LEU A 8 0.97 2.93 -8.28
N SER A 9 1.11 4.18 -8.74
CA SER A 9 0.36 5.32 -8.20
C SER A 9 -1.15 5.10 -8.33
N PHE A 10 -1.60 4.56 -9.47
CA PHE A 10 -3.00 4.19 -9.66
C PHE A 10 -3.47 3.14 -8.64
N VAL A 11 -2.71 2.06 -8.45
CA VAL A 11 -3.06 1.00 -7.50
C VAL A 11 -3.11 1.54 -6.07
N VAL A 12 -2.12 2.32 -5.63
CA VAL A 12 -2.14 2.96 -4.29
C VAL A 12 -3.36 3.84 -4.12
N ASN A 13 -3.65 4.73 -5.07
CA ASN A 13 -4.79 5.63 -5.00
C ASN A 13 -6.14 4.89 -5.03
N PHE A 14 -6.23 3.80 -5.80
CA PHE A 14 -7.40 2.93 -5.82
C PHE A 14 -7.62 2.26 -4.46
N LEU A 15 -6.58 1.66 -3.88
CA LEU A 15 -6.64 1.03 -2.56
C LEU A 15 -6.97 2.03 -1.45
N LEU A 16 -6.46 3.26 -1.54
CA LEU A 16 -6.82 4.33 -0.62
C LEU A 16 -8.31 4.70 -0.74
N GLY A 17 -8.84 4.78 -1.97
CA GLY A 17 -10.27 4.99 -2.22
C GLY A 17 -11.14 3.85 -1.67
N VAL A 18 -10.73 2.60 -1.87
CA VAL A 18 -11.40 1.42 -1.30
C VAL A 18 -11.39 1.47 0.23
N SER A 19 -10.27 1.87 0.83
CA SER A 19 -10.15 2.02 2.30
C SER A 19 -11.15 3.05 2.84
N TRP A 20 -11.26 4.21 2.20
CA TRP A 20 -12.26 5.23 2.56
C TRP A 20 -13.70 4.74 2.36
N GLY A 21 -13.97 4.01 1.28
CA GLY A 21 -15.28 3.40 1.04
C GLY A 21 -15.68 2.44 2.15
N LEU A 22 -14.76 1.56 2.58
CA LEU A 22 -15.00 0.62 3.67
C LEU A 22 -15.20 1.31 5.02
N VAL A 23 -14.48 2.39 5.30
CA VAL A 23 -14.69 3.20 6.52
C VAL A 23 -16.09 3.82 6.55
N ILE A 24 -16.52 4.42 5.44
CA ILE A 24 -17.87 5.01 5.34
C ILE A 24 -18.93 3.92 5.48
N ILE A 25 -18.77 2.78 4.81
CA ILE A 25 -19.68 1.64 4.95
C ILE A 25 -19.72 1.14 6.40
N GLY A 26 -18.58 1.00 7.06
CA GLY A 26 -18.49 0.57 8.46
C GLY A 26 -19.12 1.56 9.45
N MET A 27 -19.07 2.86 9.15
CA MET A 27 -19.71 3.91 9.95
C MET A 27 -21.23 3.98 9.71
N VAL A 28 -21.67 3.83 8.46
CA VAL A 28 -23.05 4.07 8.05
C VAL A 28 -23.92 2.81 8.16
N SER A 29 -23.36 1.63 7.90
CA SER A 29 -24.07 0.35 7.99
C SER A 29 -24.76 0.12 9.35
N PRO A 30 -24.12 0.37 10.51
CA PRO A 30 -24.76 0.17 11.81
C PRO A 30 -25.96 1.09 12.05
N LEU A 31 -25.91 2.32 11.53
CA LEU A 31 -26.99 3.31 11.64
C LEU A 31 -28.27 2.87 10.91
N PHE A 32 -28.14 2.07 9.85
CA PHE A 32 -29.28 1.55 9.07
C PHE A 32 -29.68 0.13 9.46
N SER A 33 -28.78 -0.67 10.00
CA SER A 33 -29.03 -2.11 10.20
C SER A 33 -29.72 -2.42 11.53
N PHE A 34 -29.44 -1.70 12.63
CA PHE A 34 -30.12 -1.94 13.91
C PHE A 34 -30.14 -0.68 14.79
N TYR A 35 -31.30 -0.39 15.38
CA TYR A 35 -31.49 0.71 16.34
C TYR A 35 -30.75 0.50 17.67
N GLU A 36 -30.19 -0.70 17.90
CA GLU A 36 -29.45 -1.07 19.12
C GLU A 36 -27.96 -0.75 19.07
N TYR A 37 -27.35 -0.65 17.87
CA TYR A 37 -25.92 -0.34 17.77
C TYR A 37 -25.70 1.15 18.02
N GLY A 38 -24.96 1.44 19.08
CA GLY A 38 -24.66 2.81 19.49
C GLY A 38 -23.55 3.43 18.65
N LEU A 39 -23.29 4.71 18.91
CA LEU A 39 -22.21 5.47 18.27
C LEU A 39 -20.82 4.82 18.50
N LEU A 40 -20.65 4.13 19.63
CA LEU A 40 -19.43 3.38 19.95
C LEU A 40 -19.21 2.17 19.03
N ASP A 41 -20.27 1.42 18.73
CA ASP A 41 -20.19 0.24 17.86
C ASP A 41 -19.85 0.66 16.41
N ALA A 42 -20.43 1.76 15.95
CA ALA A 42 -20.10 2.35 14.65
C ALA A 42 -18.63 2.77 14.56
N LEU A 43 -18.06 3.28 15.65
CA LEU A 43 -16.65 3.69 15.70
C LEU A 43 -15.72 2.47 15.68
N ILE A 44 -16.05 1.41 16.42
CA ILE A 44 -15.30 0.14 16.41
C ILE A 44 -15.35 -0.49 15.02
N LEU A 45 -16.53 -0.55 14.40
CA LEU A 45 -16.71 -1.12 13.06
C LEU A 45 -16.01 -0.30 11.98
N SER A 46 -15.93 1.03 12.11
CA SER A 46 -15.15 1.86 11.18
C SER A 46 -13.66 1.55 11.26
N VAL A 47 -13.12 1.39 12.48
CA VAL A 47 -11.71 1.02 12.69
C VAL A 47 -11.43 -0.36 12.13
N VAL A 48 -12.30 -1.35 12.41
CA VAL A 48 -12.17 -2.70 11.86
C VAL A 48 -12.28 -2.68 10.32
N GLY A 49 -13.19 -1.88 9.77
CA GLY A 49 -13.34 -1.69 8.32
C GLY A 49 -12.13 -1.04 7.65
N ALA A 50 -11.34 -0.25 8.38
CA ALA A 50 -10.09 0.34 7.87
C ALA A 50 -8.94 -0.66 7.80
N ILE A 51 -8.93 -1.71 8.64
CA ILE A 51 -7.82 -2.67 8.75
C ILE A 51 -7.47 -3.34 7.41
N PRO A 52 -8.42 -3.89 6.62
CA PRO A 52 -8.11 -4.51 5.35
C PRO A 52 -7.40 -3.56 4.39
N GLY A 53 -7.82 -2.29 4.36
CA GLY A 53 -7.21 -1.25 3.54
C GLY A 53 -5.78 -0.94 3.95
N LEU A 54 -5.55 -0.75 5.26
CA LEU A 54 -4.22 -0.48 5.81
C LEU A 54 -3.26 -1.64 5.58
N VAL A 55 -3.72 -2.89 5.79
CA VAL A 55 -2.92 -4.09 5.53
C VAL A 55 -2.55 -4.17 4.05
N ALA A 56 -3.49 -3.91 3.15
CA ALA A 56 -3.23 -3.95 1.72
C ALA A 56 -2.23 -2.87 1.26
N ILE A 57 -2.28 -1.66 1.84
CA ILE A 57 -1.28 -0.61 1.60
C ILE A 57 0.12 -1.08 2.02
N LEU A 58 0.26 -1.67 3.21
CA LEU A 58 1.53 -2.19 3.71
C LEU A 58 2.11 -3.29 2.81
N PHE A 59 1.26 -4.23 2.36
CA PHE A 59 1.70 -5.27 1.42
C PHE A 59 2.19 -4.67 0.11
N LEU A 60 1.48 -3.66 -0.40
CA LEU A 60 1.88 -2.99 -1.62
C LEU A 60 3.24 -2.29 -1.45
N GLU A 61 3.41 -1.54 -0.36
CA GLU A 61 4.66 -0.85 -0.04
C GLU A 61 5.84 -1.82 0.09
N HIS A 62 5.61 -2.97 0.74
CA HIS A 62 6.62 -4.01 0.85
C HIS A 62 7.01 -4.59 -0.52
N PHE A 63 6.02 -4.86 -1.38
CA PHE A 63 6.25 -5.37 -2.73
C PHE A 63 7.05 -4.37 -3.58
N ILE A 64 6.71 -3.09 -3.50
CA ILE A 64 7.39 -2.00 -4.21
C ILE A 64 8.84 -1.89 -3.74
N THR A 65 9.05 -1.83 -2.43
CA THR A 65 10.39 -1.71 -1.84
C THR A 65 11.28 -2.88 -2.27
N THR A 66 10.72 -4.08 -2.38
CA THR A 66 11.44 -5.28 -2.83
C THR A 66 11.84 -5.18 -4.30
N GLN A 67 10.94 -4.70 -5.15
CA GLN A 67 11.21 -4.43 -6.58
C GLN A 67 12.31 -3.38 -6.76
N GLU A 68 12.23 -2.26 -6.01
CA GLU A 68 13.24 -1.20 -6.08
C GLU A 68 14.61 -1.70 -5.64
N LYS A 69 14.70 -2.48 -4.55
CA LYS A 69 15.95 -3.13 -4.12
C LYS A 69 16.54 -4.04 -5.18
N TYR A 70 15.70 -4.82 -5.87
CA TYR A 70 16.17 -5.71 -6.93
C TYR A 70 16.77 -4.94 -8.11
N LEU A 71 16.08 -3.88 -8.56
CA LEU A 71 16.57 -3.01 -9.63
C LEU A 71 17.85 -2.27 -9.24
N GLU A 72 17.97 -1.86 -7.97
CA GLU A 72 19.19 -1.25 -7.46
C GLU A 72 20.35 -2.25 -7.42
N LEU A 73 20.12 -3.49 -6.99
CA LEU A 73 21.12 -4.56 -7.03
C LEU A 73 21.63 -4.83 -8.45
N GLN A 74 20.74 -4.87 -9.44
CA GLN A 74 21.13 -5.06 -10.83
C GLN A 74 22.04 -3.93 -11.32
N LYS A 75 21.67 -2.67 -11.05
CA LYS A 75 22.50 -1.51 -11.41
C LYS A 75 23.87 -1.54 -10.73
N GLN A 76 23.90 -1.92 -9.45
CA GLN A 76 25.16 -2.05 -8.72
C GLN A 76 26.04 -3.16 -9.30
N THR A 77 25.44 -4.28 -9.72
CA THR A 77 26.16 -5.40 -10.35
C THR A 77 26.75 -4.97 -11.69
N GLU A 78 25.97 -4.31 -12.54
CA GLU A 78 26.43 -3.77 -13.82
C GLU A 78 27.58 -2.76 -13.64
N LEU A 79 27.47 -1.86 -12.65
CA LEU A 79 28.55 -0.94 -12.30
C LEU A 79 29.82 -1.68 -11.85
N LEU A 80 29.66 -2.76 -11.07
CA LEU A 80 30.78 -3.55 -10.58
C LEU A 80 31.51 -4.27 -11.72
N GLU A 81 30.76 -4.76 -12.70
CA GLU A 81 31.31 -5.40 -13.91
C GLU A 81 32.10 -4.41 -14.75
N VAL A 82 31.58 -3.19 -14.96
CA VAL A 82 32.29 -2.12 -15.66
C VAL A 82 33.59 -1.74 -14.94
N LEU A 83 33.55 -1.59 -13.62
CA LEU A 83 34.73 -1.28 -12.81
C LEU A 83 35.76 -2.41 -12.82
N LYS A 84 35.31 -3.67 -12.85
CA LYS A 84 36.19 -4.84 -12.97
C LYS A 84 36.89 -4.85 -14.33
N ALA A 85 36.15 -4.61 -15.42
CA ALA A 85 36.69 -4.55 -16.78
C ALA A 85 37.69 -3.41 -16.98
N GLN A 86 37.54 -2.28 -16.26
CA GLN A 86 38.53 -1.19 -16.27
C GLN A 86 39.78 -1.48 -15.43
N LYS A 87 39.74 -2.45 -14.51
CA LYS A 87 40.82 -2.72 -13.56
C LYS A 87 41.73 -3.87 -14.00
N GLU A 88 41.28 -4.76 -14.88
CA GLU A 88 42.16 -5.73 -15.53
C GLU A 88 42.98 -5.02 -16.64
N PRO A 89 44.33 -5.13 -16.62
CA PRO A 89 45.23 -4.42 -17.53
C PRO A 89 45.20 -4.93 -18.98
#